data_AF-A0A2N9I4P0-F1
#
_entry.id   AF-A0A2N9I4P0-F1
#
_cell.length_a   1.000
_cell.length_b   1.000
_cell.length_c   1.000
_cell.angle_alpha   90.00
_cell.angle_beta   90.00
_cell.angle_gamma   90.00
#
_symmetry.space_group_name_H-M   'P 1'
#
loop_
_entity.id
_entity.type
_entity.pdbx_description
1 polymer ?
#
loop_
_entity_poly.entity_id
_entity_poly.type
_entity_poly.pdbx_seq_one_letter_code
_entity_poly.pdbx_strand_id
1 'polypeptide(L)'
;MTPKGVTLNTNSRRIKFARRFIRTLSKMKKTAPSSSSIDEVRKRSQRIKIAAYSSMAHAVGSKKAWSRAILFKLRNRARHQGMMMRRRSIGFKKKRAIKNDPPGEQNQTKKLRQLVPGGKAMDMCSLLEETAHYIRCLSTQVKVMQTIADHFSN
;
A
#
# COMPACT_ATOMS: atom_id res chain seq x y z
N MET A 1 31.49 28.08 -8.21
CA MET A 1 30.77 26.95 -8.83
C MET A 1 29.56 26.61 -7.96
N THR A 2 28.39 27.15 -8.29
CA THR A 2 27.14 26.88 -7.57
C THR A 2 26.57 25.53 -8.02
N PRO A 3 26.11 24.67 -7.10
CA PRO A 3 25.53 23.39 -7.49
C PRO A 3 24.25 23.68 -8.27
N LYS A 4 24.17 23.18 -9.50
CA LYS A 4 22.99 23.25 -10.36
C LYS A 4 21.83 22.60 -9.59
N GLY A 5 20.94 23.43 -9.08
CA GLY A 5 19.74 22.99 -8.39
C GLY A 5 18.95 22.08 -9.32
N VAL A 6 18.82 20.81 -8.92
CA VAL A 6 17.96 19.86 -9.61
C VAL A 6 16.55 20.43 -9.54
N THR A 7 16.02 20.92 -10.66
CA THR A 7 14.62 21.34 -10.81
C THR A 7 13.74 20.09 -10.72
N LEU A 8 13.59 19.59 -9.50
CA LEU A 8 12.73 18.47 -9.16
C LEU A 8 11.28 18.94 -9.36
N ASN A 9 10.65 18.55 -10.47
CA ASN A 9 9.22 18.75 -10.71
C ASN A 9 8.42 18.29 -9.47
N THR A 10 8.03 19.25 -8.63
CA THR A 10 7.37 19.04 -7.34
C THR A 10 6.02 18.34 -7.46
N ASN A 11 5.48 18.29 -8.68
CA ASN A 11 4.22 17.62 -9.01
C ASN A 11 4.37 16.15 -9.43
N SER A 12 5.60 15.64 -9.62
CA SER A 12 5.82 14.25 -9.98
C SER A 12 5.26 13.30 -8.90
N ARG A 13 4.54 12.26 -9.35
CA ARG A 13 4.04 11.17 -8.49
C ARG A 13 5.15 10.55 -7.66
N ARG A 14 6.38 10.47 -8.20
CA ARG A 14 7.57 9.97 -7.49
C ARG A 14 7.88 10.82 -6.25
N ILE A 15 7.89 12.14 -6.39
CA ILE A 15 8.18 13.07 -5.29
C ILE A 15 7.05 13.07 -4.27
N LYS A 16 5.79 13.11 -4.73
CA LYS A 16 4.62 13.00 -3.85
C LYS A 16 4.65 11.70 -3.04
N PHE A 17 5.02 10.58 -3.68
CA PHE A 17 5.20 9.30 -3.01
C PHE A 17 6.32 9.39 -1.97
N ALA A 18 7.54 9.77 -2.38
CA ALA A 18 8.71 9.83 -1.49
C ALA A 18 8.46 10.74 -0.28
N ARG A 19 7.93 11.95 -0.49
CA ARG A 19 7.63 12.90 0.58
C ARG A 19 6.63 12.35 1.59
N ARG A 20 5.57 11.67 1.12
CA ARG A 20 4.60 11.01 2.01
C ARG A 20 5.22 9.84 2.75
N PHE A 21 5.99 9.02 2.04
CA PHE A 21 6.61 7.82 2.59
C PHE A 21 7.63 8.16 3.69
N ILE A 22 8.54 9.10 3.45
CA ILE A 22 9.50 9.57 4.46
C ILE A 22 8.76 10.12 5.68
N ARG A 23 7.73 10.96 5.51
CA ARG A 23 6.91 11.45 6.63
C ARG A 23 6.29 10.31 7.44
N THR A 24 5.81 9.26 6.79
CA THR A 24 5.27 8.08 7.51
C THR A 24 6.35 7.32 8.26
N LEU A 25 7.55 7.15 7.68
CA LEU A 25 8.68 6.50 8.35
C LEU A 25 9.16 7.29 9.58
N SER A 26 9.28 8.62 9.46
CA SER A 26 9.66 9.48 10.60
C SER A 26 8.67 9.37 11.76
N LYS A 27 7.36 9.28 11.48
CA LYS A 27 6.35 9.04 12.52
C LYS A 27 6.51 7.67 13.18
N MET A 28 6.82 6.63 12.40
CA MET A 28 7.03 5.29 12.93
C MET A 28 8.28 5.16 13.80
N LYS A 29 9.35 5.92 13.51
CA LYS A 29 10.58 5.95 14.33
C LYS A 29 10.30 6.44 15.75
N LYS A 30 9.41 7.43 15.91
CA LYS A 30 9.05 8.00 17.23
C LYS A 30 8.31 7.03 18.16
N THR A 31 7.72 5.96 17.63
CA THR A 31 6.87 5.02 18.37
C THR A 31 7.50 3.63 18.50
N ALA A 32 8.80 3.48 18.25
CA ALA A 32 9.47 2.18 18.25
C ALA A 32 9.97 1.83 19.67
N PRO A 33 9.67 0.61 20.19
CA PRO A 33 10.25 0.14 21.44
C PRO A 33 11.76 -0.13 21.31
N SER A 34 12.47 -0.10 22.43
CA SER A 34 13.94 -0.19 22.53
C SER A 34 14.50 -1.61 22.33
N SER A 35 13.70 -2.67 22.52
CA SER A 35 14.12 -4.06 22.26
C SER A 35 13.33 -4.66 21.09
N SER A 36 14.02 -5.34 20.16
CA SER A 36 13.39 -5.92 18.97
C SER A 36 13.36 -7.44 19.02
N SER A 37 12.22 -8.02 19.40
CA SER A 37 11.94 -9.43 19.13
C SER A 37 11.72 -9.66 17.62
N ILE A 38 11.83 -10.92 17.17
CA ILE A 38 11.52 -11.32 15.78
C ILE A 38 10.11 -10.86 15.37
N ASP A 39 9.15 -10.94 16.29
CA ASP A 39 7.79 -10.47 16.06
C ASP A 39 7.72 -8.96 15.85
N GLU A 40 8.50 -8.17 16.59
CA GLU A 40 8.58 -6.72 16.39
C GLU A 40 9.20 -6.36 15.03
N VAL A 41 10.21 -7.12 14.58
CA VAL A 41 10.77 -6.98 13.22
C VAL A 41 9.70 -7.24 12.16
N ARG A 42 8.95 -8.36 12.28
CA ARG A 42 7.86 -8.70 11.35
C ARG A 42 6.77 -7.62 11.33
N LYS A 43 6.33 -7.14 12.51
CA LYS A 43 5.35 -6.05 12.64
C LYS A 43 5.86 -4.76 12.02
N ARG A 44 7.14 -4.41 12.23
CA ARG A 44 7.78 -3.23 11.63
C ARG A 44 7.79 -3.33 10.11
N SER A 45 8.24 -4.44 9.54
CA SER A 45 8.22 -4.69 8.09
C SER A 45 6.82 -4.58 7.49
N GLN A 46 5.81 -5.13 8.19
CA GLN A 46 4.42 -5.02 7.77
C GLN A 46 3.91 -3.57 7.81
N ARG A 47 4.29 -2.77 8.82
CA ARG A 47 3.97 -1.33 8.89
C ARG A 47 4.63 -0.56 7.75
N ILE A 48 5.90 -0.84 7.43
CA ILE A 48 6.63 -0.22 6.31
C ILE A 48 5.93 -0.53 5.00
N LYS A 49 5.56 -1.81 4.76
CA LYS A 49 4.80 -2.23 3.57
C LYS A 49 3.48 -1.47 3.43
N ILE A 50 2.72 -1.34 4.52
CA ILE A 50 1.46 -0.56 4.54
C ILE A 50 1.73 0.92 4.25
N ALA A 51 2.75 1.51 4.87
CA ALA A 51 3.13 2.91 4.67
C ALA A 51 3.51 3.19 3.21
N ALA A 52 4.23 2.26 2.57
CA ALA A 52 4.58 2.33 1.15
C ALA A 52 3.34 2.29 0.25
N TYR A 53 2.44 1.33 0.46
CA TYR A 53 1.19 1.25 -0.32
C TYR A 53 0.28 2.47 -0.10
N SER A 54 0.15 2.93 1.14
CA SER A 54 -0.63 4.11 1.50
C SER A 54 -0.10 5.37 0.82
N SER A 55 1.21 5.60 0.93
CA SER A 55 1.86 6.77 0.34
C SER A 55 1.79 6.76 -1.18
N MET A 56 1.95 5.59 -1.81
CA MET A 56 1.81 5.42 -3.26
C MET A 56 0.37 5.70 -3.72
N ALA A 57 -0.65 5.14 -3.05
CA ALA A 57 -2.05 5.39 -3.38
C ALA A 57 -2.42 6.87 -3.21
N HIS A 58 -1.98 7.51 -2.12
CA HIS A 58 -2.19 8.95 -1.93
C HIS A 58 -1.47 9.83 -2.98
N ALA A 59 -0.33 9.39 -3.52
CA ALA A 59 0.37 10.12 -4.58
C ALA A 59 -0.34 10.00 -5.93
N VAL A 60 -1.02 8.88 -6.18
CA VAL A 60 -1.81 8.63 -7.40
C VAL A 60 -3.19 9.30 -7.33
N GLY A 61 -3.79 9.36 -6.14
CA GLY A 61 -5.09 9.99 -5.92
C GLY A 61 -6.28 9.06 -6.17
N SER A 62 -7.50 9.60 -6.03
CA SER A 62 -8.76 8.84 -6.07
C SER A 62 -9.26 8.50 -7.48
N LYS A 63 -8.67 9.08 -8.53
CA LYS A 63 -9.10 8.84 -9.91
C LYS A 63 -8.85 7.39 -10.37
N LYS A 64 -7.88 6.69 -9.76
CA LYS A 64 -7.56 5.29 -10.09
C LYS A 64 -8.25 4.33 -9.14
N ALA A 65 -8.96 3.36 -9.69
CA ALA A 65 -9.78 2.42 -8.94
C ALA A 65 -8.93 1.54 -8.01
N TRP A 66 -7.73 1.11 -8.43
CA TRP A 66 -6.83 0.37 -7.54
C TRP A 66 -6.36 1.22 -6.35
N SER A 67 -6.14 2.52 -6.58
CA SER A 67 -5.72 3.46 -5.52
C SER A 67 -6.83 3.62 -4.49
N ARG A 68 -8.08 3.85 -4.94
CA ARG A 68 -9.25 3.89 -4.03
C ARG A 68 -9.39 2.60 -3.24
N ALA A 69 -9.21 1.44 -3.89
CA ALA A 69 -9.32 0.14 -3.24
C ALA A 69 -8.28 -0.03 -2.11
N ILE A 70 -7.04 0.40 -2.34
CA ILE A 70 -6.00 0.42 -1.28
C ILE A 70 -6.42 1.35 -0.14
N LEU A 71 -6.79 2.60 -0.44
CA LEU A 71 -7.17 3.59 0.58
C LEU A 71 -8.38 3.11 1.40
N PHE A 72 -9.37 2.50 0.75
CA PHE A 72 -10.54 1.92 1.40
C PHE A 72 -10.15 0.77 2.34
N LYS A 73 -9.29 -0.15 1.88
CA LYS A 73 -8.80 -1.28 2.69
C LYS A 73 -8.03 -0.79 3.92
N LEU A 74 -7.21 0.25 3.77
CA LEU A 74 -6.46 0.87 4.86
C LEU A 74 -7.38 1.56 5.88
N ARG A 75 -8.36 2.34 5.39
CA ARG A 75 -9.38 2.98 6.25
C ARG A 75 -10.17 1.94 7.05
N ASN A 76 -10.60 0.86 6.40
CA ASN A 76 -11.32 -0.21 7.10
C ASN A 76 -10.41 -0.92 8.12
N ARG A 77 -9.13 -1.15 7.83
CA ARG A 77 -8.19 -1.70 8.82
C ARG A 77 -8.06 -0.79 10.05
N ALA A 78 -7.89 0.52 9.85
CA ALA A 78 -7.80 1.48 10.95
C ALA A 78 -9.10 1.52 11.78
N ARG A 79 -10.26 1.51 11.12
CA ARG A 79 -11.57 1.42 11.79
C ARG A 79 -11.73 0.12 12.58
N HIS A 80 -11.34 -1.02 12.01
CA HIS A 80 -11.38 -2.29 12.72
C HIS A 80 -10.44 -2.33 13.92
N GLN A 81 -9.25 -1.74 13.82
CA GLN A 81 -8.33 -1.61 14.97
C GLN A 81 -8.90 -0.68 16.05
N GLY A 82 -9.41 0.50 15.68
CA GLY A 82 -10.04 1.42 16.63
C GLY A 82 -11.30 0.83 17.27
N MET A 83 -12.08 0.05 16.51
CA MET A 83 -13.27 -0.63 17.03
C MET A 83 -12.93 -1.81 17.94
N MET A 84 -11.86 -2.58 17.67
CA MET A 84 -11.42 -3.64 18.58
C MET A 84 -10.86 -3.09 19.90
N MET A 85 -10.23 -1.92 19.89
CA MET A 85 -9.83 -1.22 21.13
C MET A 85 -11.04 -0.70 21.92
N ARG A 86 -12.17 -0.42 21.25
CA ARG A 86 -13.46 -0.04 21.88
C ARG A 86 -14.35 -1.22 22.26
N ARG A 87 -14.11 -2.42 21.72
CA ARG A 87 -14.98 -3.61 21.88
C ARG A 87 -14.28 -4.75 22.62
N ARG A 88 -13.72 -4.49 23.79
CA ARG A 88 -13.46 -5.57 24.77
C ARG A 88 -14.75 -6.20 25.33
N SER A 89 -15.94 -5.82 24.85
CA SER A 89 -17.20 -6.24 25.47
C SER A 89 -18.27 -6.91 24.59
N ILE A 90 -18.17 -7.04 23.25
CA ILE A 90 -19.26 -7.72 22.50
C ILE A 90 -18.72 -8.53 21.31
N GLY A 91 -18.76 -9.85 21.48
CA GLY A 91 -18.38 -10.84 20.48
C GLY A 91 -19.38 -10.93 19.33
N PHE A 92 -18.95 -10.53 18.14
CA PHE A 92 -19.69 -10.80 16.91
C PHE A 92 -18.92 -11.84 16.09
N LYS A 93 -19.38 -13.09 16.12
CA LYS A 93 -18.90 -14.15 15.22
C LYS A 93 -19.37 -13.83 13.79
N LYS A 94 -18.46 -13.31 12.96
CA LYS A 94 -18.72 -13.12 11.53
C LYS A 94 -18.54 -14.47 10.81
N LYS A 95 -19.63 -15.17 10.50
CA LYS A 95 -19.61 -16.34 9.61
C LYS A 95 -19.08 -15.90 8.25
N ARG A 96 -17.92 -16.43 7.85
CA ARG A 96 -17.44 -16.31 6.47
C ARG A 96 -18.15 -17.38 5.66
N ALA A 97 -19.04 -16.99 4.76
CA ALA A 97 -19.49 -17.90 3.72
C ALA A 97 -18.28 -18.25 2.85
N ILE A 98 -17.80 -19.48 2.98
CA ILE A 98 -16.83 -20.06 2.05
C ILE A 98 -17.63 -20.31 0.78
N LYS A 99 -17.53 -19.40 -0.20
CA LYS A 99 -17.90 -19.73 -1.57
C LYS A 99 -16.84 -20.70 -2.07
N ASN A 100 -17.18 -21.99 -2.11
CA ASN A 100 -16.45 -22.97 -2.88
C ASN A 100 -16.70 -22.65 -4.35
N ASP A 101 -15.81 -21.87 -4.97
CA ASP A 101 -15.77 -21.81 -6.42
C ASP A 101 -15.26 -23.18 -6.93
N PRO A 102 -15.92 -23.80 -7.93
CA PRO A 102 -15.47 -25.08 -8.48
C PRO A 102 -14.06 -24.93 -9.08
N PRO A 103 -13.26 -26.01 -9.11
CA PRO A 103 -11.92 -26.02 -9.71
C PRO A 103 -12.02 -25.98 -11.24
N GLY A 104 -12.57 -24.89 -11.77
CA GLY A 104 -12.54 -24.58 -13.19
C GLY A 104 -11.31 -23.73 -13.46
N GLU A 105 -10.41 -24.28 -14.26
CA GLU A 105 -9.33 -23.64 -15.03
C GLU A 105 -9.19 -22.14 -14.70
N GLN A 106 -8.17 -21.79 -13.91
CA GLN A 106 -7.94 -20.40 -13.53
C GLN A 106 -7.54 -19.58 -14.75
N ASN A 107 -8.54 -19.10 -15.50
CA ASN A 107 -8.37 -18.20 -16.61
C ASN A 107 -7.52 -17.01 -16.12
N GLN A 108 -6.49 -16.64 -16.89
CA GLN A 108 -5.48 -15.65 -16.51
C GLN A 108 -6.11 -14.33 -15.99
N THR A 109 -7.27 -13.97 -16.54
CA THR A 109 -8.10 -12.86 -16.08
C THR A 109 -8.50 -12.97 -14.61
N LYS A 110 -8.93 -14.15 -14.12
CA LYS A 110 -9.27 -14.36 -12.70
C LYS A 110 -8.07 -14.11 -11.80
N LYS A 111 -6.88 -14.59 -12.19
CA LYS A 111 -5.63 -14.33 -11.45
C LYS A 111 -5.31 -12.83 -11.41
N LEU A 112 -5.44 -12.15 -12.55
CA LEU A 112 -5.19 -10.71 -12.62
C LEU A 112 -6.14 -9.90 -11.71
N ARG A 113 -7.42 -10.26 -11.68
CA ARG A 113 -8.43 -9.65 -10.78
C ARG A 113 -8.07 -9.78 -9.30
N GLN A 114 -7.33 -10.82 -8.92
CA GLN A 114 -6.88 -11.03 -7.53
C GLN A 114 -5.62 -10.23 -7.21
N LEU A 115 -4.75 -9.99 -8.20
CA LEU A 115 -3.50 -9.24 -8.04
C LEU A 115 -3.72 -7.73 -7.99
N VAL A 116 -4.63 -7.21 -8.83
CA VAL A 116 -4.93 -5.78 -8.90
C VAL A 116 -5.88 -5.39 -7.75
N PRO A 117 -5.53 -4.42 -6.90
CA PRO A 117 -6.44 -3.93 -5.87
C PRO A 117 -7.78 -3.49 -6.48
N GLY A 118 -8.89 -4.05 -6.00
CA GLY A 118 -10.23 -3.76 -6.55
C GLY A 118 -10.56 -4.47 -7.87
N GLY A 119 -9.65 -5.27 -8.43
CA GLY A 119 -9.80 -5.95 -9.73
C GLY A 119 -11.01 -6.87 -9.83
N LYS A 120 -11.49 -7.42 -8.71
CA LYS A 120 -12.71 -8.25 -8.67
C LYS A 120 -13.97 -7.54 -9.15
N ALA A 121 -14.03 -6.21 -9.07
CA ALA A 121 -15.20 -5.41 -9.41
C ALA A 121 -15.06 -4.64 -10.75
N MET A 122 -13.97 -4.83 -11.49
CA MET A 122 -13.68 -4.10 -12.74
C MET A 122 -14.22 -4.86 -13.96
N ASP A 123 -14.54 -4.18 -15.06
CA ASP A 123 -14.65 -4.84 -16.37
C ASP A 123 -13.24 -5.16 -16.92
N MET A 124 -13.15 -5.87 -18.05
CA MET A 124 -11.87 -6.30 -18.61
C MET A 124 -11.00 -5.12 -19.07
N CYS A 125 -11.58 -4.12 -19.73
CA CYS A 125 -10.86 -2.95 -20.24
C CYS A 125 -10.28 -2.12 -19.09
N SER A 126 -11.11 -1.80 -18.09
CA SER A 126 -10.67 -1.11 -16.88
C SER A 126 -9.61 -1.91 -16.12
N LEU A 127 -9.74 -3.25 -16.05
CA LEU A 127 -8.76 -4.09 -15.38
C LEU A 127 -7.38 -3.97 -16.03
N LEU A 128 -7.30 -4.03 -17.36
CA LEU A 128 -6.03 -3.91 -18.08
C LEU A 128 -5.42 -2.51 -17.92
N GLU A 129 -6.21 -1.44 -18.05
CA GLU A 129 -5.72 -0.07 -17.89
C GLU A 129 -5.20 0.19 -16.47
N GLU A 130 -5.97 -0.22 -15.46
CA GLU A 130 -5.59 -0.12 -14.05
C GLU A 130 -4.37 -0.99 -13.74
N THR A 131 -4.23 -2.16 -14.36
CA THR A 131 -3.05 -3.03 -14.23
C THR A 131 -1.79 -2.33 -14.74
N ALA A 132 -1.81 -1.83 -15.98
CA ALA A 132 -0.66 -1.15 -16.57
C ALA A 132 -0.26 0.07 -15.72
N HIS A 133 -1.25 0.82 -15.24
CA HIS A 133 -0.99 1.92 -14.32
C HIS A 133 -0.42 1.46 -12.97
N TYR A 134 -0.94 0.37 -12.40
CA TYR A 134 -0.49 -0.17 -11.12
C TYR A 134 0.96 -0.68 -11.21
N ILE A 135 1.33 -1.39 -12.27
CA ILE A 135 2.72 -1.84 -12.52
C ILE A 135 3.68 -0.64 -12.54
N ARG A 136 3.37 0.42 -13.30
CA ARG A 136 4.19 1.65 -13.31
C ARG A 136 4.38 2.26 -11.93
N CYS A 137 3.32 2.24 -11.11
CA CYS A 137 3.39 2.75 -9.74
C CYS A 137 4.21 1.84 -8.83
N LEU A 138 4.10 0.52 -8.96
CA LEU A 138 4.94 -0.44 -8.24
C LEU A 138 6.42 -0.27 -8.58
N SER A 139 6.76 -0.13 -9.87
CA SER A 139 8.15 0.15 -10.28
C SER A 139 8.65 1.48 -9.69
N THR A 140 7.80 2.51 -9.67
CA THR A 140 8.12 3.79 -9.02
C THR A 140 8.31 3.62 -7.51
N GLN A 141 7.49 2.78 -6.87
CA GLN A 141 7.56 2.49 -5.45
C GLN A 141 8.91 1.86 -5.09
N VAL A 142 9.30 0.80 -5.81
CA VAL A 142 10.60 0.13 -5.63
C VAL A 142 11.75 1.11 -5.81
N LYS A 143 11.75 1.90 -6.90
CA LYS A 143 12.81 2.89 -7.17
C LYS A 143 12.96 3.91 -6.04
N VAL A 144 11.86 4.46 -5.52
CA VAL A 144 11.92 5.41 -4.40
C VAL A 144 12.43 4.76 -3.13
N MET A 145 11.98 3.54 -2.81
CA MET A 145 12.44 2.84 -1.62
C MET A 145 13.93 2.50 -1.71
N GLN A 146 14.41 2.09 -2.89
CA GLN A 146 15.82 1.83 -3.16
C GLN A 146 16.66 3.10 -2.99
N THR A 147 16.28 4.21 -3.65
CA THR A 147 16.99 5.50 -3.50
C THR A 147 17.08 5.95 -2.03
N ILE A 148 16.02 5.73 -1.25
CA ILE A 148 16.04 6.04 0.18
C ILE A 148 17.02 5.12 0.91
N ALA A 149 16.98 3.81 0.67
CA ALA A 149 17.88 2.85 1.31
C ALA A 149 19.35 3.17 0.98
N ASP A 150 19.66 3.38 -0.30
CA ASP A 150 21.02 3.71 -0.77
C ASP A 150 21.58 4.96 -0.08
N HIS A 151 20.74 5.98 0.13
CA HIS A 151 21.13 7.21 0.81
C HIS A 151 21.46 6.99 2.31
N PHE A 152 20.92 5.94 2.94
CA PHE A 152 21.19 5.63 4.36
C PHE A 152 22.16 4.45 4.54
N SER A 153 22.68 3.87 3.46
CA SER A 153 23.70 2.82 3.48
C SER A 153 25.12 3.36 3.33
N ASN A 154 25.26 4.68 3.10
CA ASN A 154 26.51 5.45 3.14
C ASN A 154 26.57 6.30 4.40
#